data_AF-A0AB37QPI0-F1
#
_entry.id   AF-A0AB37QPI0-F1
#
_cell.length_a   1.000
_cell.length_b   1.000
_cell.length_c   1.000
_cell.angle_alpha   90.00
_cell.angle_beta   90.00
_cell.angle_gamma   90.00
#
_symmetry.space_group_name_H-M   'P 1'
#
loop_
_entity.id
_entity.type
_entity.pdbx_description
1 polymer ?
#
loop_
_entity_poly.entity_id
_entity_poly.type
_entity_poly.pdbx_seq_one_letter_code
_entity_poly.pdbx_strand_id
1 'polypeptide(L)' 'MSINRDGSLYEVLVLESSGQPLLDQAAQRIVRLAAPFAPFTGDLADIDRLEIIRTWKFARGDKLSSN' A
#
# COMPACT_ATOMS: atom_id res chain seq x y z
N MET A 1 -2.12 3.43 3.46
CA MET A 1 -2.40 3.75 2.04
C MET A 1 -3.89 3.89 1.87
N SER A 2 -4.35 4.68 0.91
CA SER A 2 -5.78 4.85 0.64
C SER A 2 -6.08 4.63 -0.84
N ILE A 3 -7.17 3.94 -1.14
CA ILE A 3 -7.56 3.49 -2.48
C ILE A 3 -8.99 3.98 -2.75
N ASN A 4 -9.23 4.59 -3.89
CA ASN A 4 -10.57 5.01 -4.32
C ASN A 4 -11.38 3.80 -4.84
N ARG A 5 -12.71 3.94 -4.89
CA ARG A 5 -13.64 2.92 -5.40
C ARG A 5 -13.26 2.34 -6.76
N ASP A 6 -12.70 3.14 -7.66
CA ASP A 6 -12.27 2.72 -9.00
C ASP A 6 -10.94 1.92 -9.02
N GLY A 7 -10.34 1.69 -7.85
CA GLY A 7 -9.06 1.02 -7.69
C GLY A 7 -7.85 1.95 -7.84
N SER A 8 -8.05 3.24 -8.13
CA SER A 8 -6.93 4.21 -8.18
C SER A 8 -6.36 4.45 -6.79
N LEU A 9 -5.02 4.56 -6.73
CA LEU A 9 -4.31 4.87 -5.50
C LEU A 9 -4.50 6.36 -5.16
N TYR A 10 -5.21 6.65 -4.08
CA TYR A 10 -5.42 8.01 -3.60
C TYR A 10 -4.17 8.56 -2.91
N GLU A 11 -3.64 7.82 -1.93
CA GLU A 11 -2.42 8.24 -1.22
C GLU A 11 -1.59 7.08 -0.66
N VAL A 12 -0.31 7.36 -0.39
CA VAL A 12 0.59 6.51 0.37
C VAL A 12 1.34 7.35 1.40
N LEU A 13 1.15 7.03 2.67
CA LEU A 13 1.84 7.64 3.80
C LEU A 13 2.65 6.58 4.56
N VAL A 14 3.82 6.97 5.06
CA VAL A 14 4.61 6.19 6.01
C VAL A 14 4.19 6.67 7.41
N LEU A 15 3.48 5.80 8.14
CA LEU A 15 3.02 6.12 9.50
C LEU A 15 4.15 5.95 10.53
N GLU A 16 4.99 4.95 10.34
CA GLU A 16 6.16 4.66 11.16
C GLU A 16 7.33 4.36 10.22
N SER A 17 8.42 5.11 10.35
CA SER A 17 9.62 4.94 9.53
C SER A 17 10.39 3.70 9.97
N SER A 18 11.00 3.00 9.01
CA SER A 18 11.95 1.92 9.29
C SER A 18 13.28 2.40 9.88
N GLY A 19 13.50 3.73 9.96
CA GLY A 19 14.79 4.34 10.26
C GLY A 19 15.75 4.36 9.07
N GLN A 20 15.35 3.82 7.91
CA GLN A 20 16.15 3.82 6.68
C GLN A 20 15.35 4.43 5.52
N PRO A 21 15.70 5.65 5.05
CA PRO A 21 14.95 6.34 4.01
C PRO A 21 14.77 5.54 2.72
N LEU A 22 15.77 4.72 2.35
CA LEU A 22 15.70 3.85 1.18
C LEU A 22 14.60 2.79 1.30
N LEU A 23 14.43 2.19 2.48
CA LEU A 23 13.41 1.16 2.72
C LEU A 23 12.01 1.78 2.76
N ASP A 24 11.88 2.97 3.34
CA ASP A 24 10.63 3.73 3.36
C ASP A 24 10.19 4.08 1.93
N GLN A 25 11.12 4.57 1.10
CA GLN A 25 10.88 4.84 -0.33
C GLN A 25 10.55 3.56 -1.10
N ALA A 26 11.24 2.45 -0.83
CA ALA A 26 10.96 1.16 -1.46
C ALA A 26 9.54 0.68 -1.14
N ALA A 27 9.11 0.77 0.12
CA ALA A 27 7.75 0.42 0.54
C ALA A 27 6.69 1.26 -0.22
N GLN A 28 6.91 2.57 -0.30
CA GLN A 28 6.03 3.45 -1.08
C GLN A 28 6.02 3.08 -2.58
N ARG A 29 7.19 2.77 -3.15
CA ARG A 29 7.32 2.37 -4.56
C ARG A 29 6.60 1.07 -4.85
N ILE A 30 6.66 0.08 -3.97
CA ILE A 30 5.95 -1.19 -4.12
C ILE A 30 4.43 -0.94 -4.23
N VAL A 31 3.87 -0.12 -3.34
CA VAL A 31 2.44 0.23 -3.37
C VAL A 31 2.07 0.93 -4.69
N ARG A 32 2.91 1.87 -5.14
CA ARG A 32 2.69 2.58 -6.41
C ARG A 32 2.78 1.67 -7.64
N LEU A 33 3.67 0.67 -7.61
CA LEU A 33 3.82 -0.32 -8.68
C LEU A 33 2.66 -1.33 -8.70
N ALA A 34 2.04 -1.60 -7.56
CA ALA A 34 0.87 -2.46 -7.46
C ALA A 34 -0.42 -1.79 -7.92
N ALA A 35 -0.43 -0.45 -8.05
CA ALA A 35 -1.58 0.29 -8.54
C ALA A 35 -1.70 0.22 -10.08
N PRO A 36 -2.92 0.31 -10.62
CA PRO A 36 -4.20 0.39 -9.91
C PRO A 36 -4.60 -0.97 -9.30
N PHE A 37 -5.40 -0.91 -8.24
CA PHE A 37 -6.00 -2.09 -7.61
C PHE A 37 -7.32 -2.45 -8.30
N ALA A 38 -7.89 -3.59 -7.93
CA ALA A 38 -9.22 -3.97 -8.41
C ALA A 38 -10.27 -2.96 -7.94
N PRO A 39 -11.21 -2.53 -8.80
CA PRO A 39 -12.35 -1.72 -8.38
C PRO A 39 -13.17 -2.42 -7.30
N PHE A 40 -13.82 -1.63 -6.45
CA PHE A 40 -14.64 -2.17 -5.37
C PHE A 40 -15.97 -2.66 -5.94
N THR A 41 -16.26 -3.94 -5.72
CA THR A 41 -17.47 -4.62 -6.20
C THR A 41 -18.15 -5.38 -5.06
N GLY A 42 -19.42 -5.77 -5.24
CA GLY A 42 -20.16 -6.50 -4.22
C GLY A 42 -20.36 -5.65 -2.97
N ASP A 43 -20.07 -6.20 -1.80
CA ASP A 43 -20.26 -5.53 -0.49
C ASP A 43 -19.46 -4.23 -0.34
N LEU A 44 -18.41 -4.04 -1.15
CA LEU A 44 -17.61 -2.83 -1.13
C LEU A 44 -18.08 -1.76 -2.14
N ALA A 45 -19.11 -2.05 -2.95
CA ALA A 45 -19.54 -1.15 -4.03
C ALA A 45 -19.98 0.22 -3.53
N ASP A 46 -20.55 0.32 -2.34
CA ASP A 46 -20.99 1.59 -1.75
C ASP A 46 -19.86 2.34 -1.02
N ILE A 47 -18.66 1.77 -0.90
CA ILE A 47 -17.52 2.41 -0.24
C ILE A 47 -16.79 3.33 -1.21
N ASP A 48 -16.69 4.62 -0.89
CA ASP A 48 -15.96 5.61 -1.71
C ASP A 48 -14.44 5.39 -1.67
N ARG A 49 -13.93 4.97 -0.50
CA ARG A 49 -12.51 4.93 -0.19
C ARG A 49 -12.20 3.86 0.85
N LEU A 50 -11.15 3.09 0.59
CA LEU A 50 -10.63 2.09 1.52
C LEU A 50 -9.27 2.51 2.06
N GLU A 51 -9.11 2.50 3.38
CA GLU A 51 -7.83 2.68 4.04
C GLU A 51 -7.21 1.33 4.41
N ILE A 52 -5.96 1.13 4.02
CA ILE A 52 -5.19 -0.07 4.32
C ILE A 52 -3.94 0.33 5.10
N ILE A 53 -3.81 -0.21 6.31
CA ILE A 53 -2.62 -0.12 7.15
C ILE A 53 -1.85 -1.44 7.03
N ARG A 54 -0.60 -1.37 6.57
CA ARG A 54 0.28 -2.53 6.36
C ARG A 54 1.67 -2.23 6.87
N THR A 55 2.29 -3.21 7.51
CA THR A 55 3.72 -3.18 7.87
C THR A 55 4.50 -3.94 6.81
N TRP A 56 5.58 -3.33 6.29
CA TRP A 56 6.50 -3.96 5.36
C TRP A 56 7.77 -4.40 6.08
N LYS A 57 8.18 -5.65 5.87
CA LYS A 57 9.40 -6.21 6.44
C LYS A 57 10.36 -6.58 5.30
N PHE A 58 11.51 -5.94 5.28
CA PHE A 58 12.59 -6.22 4.33
C PHE A 58 13.62 -7.13 4.99
N ALA A 59 13.92 -8.27 4.37
CA ALA A 59 14.99 -9.17 4.80
C ALA A 59 16.11 -9.23 3.75
N ARG A 60 17.33 -9.56 4.18
CA ARG A 60 18.46 -9.74 3.24
C ARG A 60 18.15 -10.87 2.24
N GLY A 61 18.50 -10.59 0.98
CA GLY A 61 18.28 -11.48 -0.17
C GLY A 61 16.80 -11.51 -0.54
N ASP A 62 16.38 -10.67 -1.49
CA ASP A 62 15.10 -10.61 -2.23
C ASP A 62 13.80 -10.99 -1.49
N LYS A 63 13.80 -10.97 -0.16
CA LYS A 63 12.73 -11.45 0.69
C LYS A 63 11.99 -10.24 1.26
N LEU A 64 10.76 -10.10 0.81
CA LEU A 64 9.81 -9.11 1.28
C LEU A 64 8.61 -9.84 1.89
N SER A 65 8.21 -9.45 3.10
CA SER A 65 6.99 -9.95 3.72
C SER A 65 6.16 -8.80 4.29
N SER A 66 4.86 -9.06 4.47
CA SER A 66 3.92 -8.15 5.11
C SER A 66 3.08 -8.94 6.11
N ASN A 67 2.67 -8.27 7.19
CA ASN A 67 1.76 -8.84 8.18
C ASN A 67 0.29 -8.62 7.79
#